data_AF-A0A1J5TDV0-F1
#
_entry.id   AF-A0A1J5TDV0-F1
#
_cell.length_a   1.000
_cell.length_b   1.000
_cell.length_c   1.000
_cell.angle_alpha   90.00
_cell.angle_beta   90.00
_cell.angle_gamma   90.00
#
_symmetry.space_group_name_H-M   'P 1'
#
loop_
_entity.id
_entity.type
_entity.pdbx_description
1 polymer ?
#
loop_
_entity_poly.entity_id
_entity_poly.type
_entity_poly.pdbx_seq_one_letter_code
_entity_poly.pdbx_strand_id
1 'polypeptide(L)' 'MIVELLVFLLAAIFGLIITGFAVHMFVGGLVSTEAEYQIIGIACLLVACAIMYMAWDVIAKRAGRK' A
#
# COMPACT_ATOMS: atom_id res chain seq x y z
N MET A 1 8.50 20.38 3.00
CA MET A 1 8.96 19.14 2.32
C MET A 1 9.12 17.97 3.29
N ILE A 2 9.95 18.05 4.34
CA ILE A 2 10.15 16.91 5.28
C ILE A 2 8.86 16.47 5.97
N VAL A 3 8.07 17.41 6.51
CA VAL A 3 6.78 17.09 7.17
C VAL A 3 5.82 16.37 6.23
N GLU A 4 5.73 16.81 4.98
CA GLU A 4 4.85 16.21 3.98
C GLU A 4 5.30 14.78 3.61
N LEU A 5 6.62 14.56 3.50
CA LEU A 5 7.17 13.22 3.29
C LEU A 5 6.84 12.29 4.47
N LEU A 6 6.92 12.78 5.71
CA LEU A 6 6.54 12.02 6.89
C LEU A 6 5.04 11.66 6.89
N VAL A 7 4.18 12.60 6.50
CA VAL A 7 2.74 12.37 6.37
C VAL A 7 2.44 11.31 5.30
N PHE A 8 3.09 11.38 4.14
CA PHE A 8 2.92 10.37 3.08
C PHE A 8 3.44 9.00 3.48
N LEU A 9 4.59 8.94 4.16
CA LEU A 9 5.13 7.68 4.68
C LEU A 9 4.17 7.05 5.69
N LEU A 10 3.65 7.86 6.61
CA LEU A 10 2.70 7.41 7.61
C LEU A 10 1.40 6.92 6.98
N ALA A 11 0.86 7.66 6.01
CA ALA A 11 -0.33 7.27 5.26
C ALA A 11 -0.11 5.96 4.48
N ALA A 12 1.07 5.76 3.88
CA ALA A 12 1.42 4.54 3.18
C ALA A 12 1.47 3.33 4.13
N ILE A 13 2.09 3.47 5.30
CA ILE A 13 2.15 2.41 6.32
C ILE A 13 0.74 2.03 6.78
N PHE A 14 -0.08 3.02 7.15
CA PHE A 14 -1.46 2.73 7.56
C PHE A 14 -2.29 2.14 6.43
N GLY A 15 -2.11 2.61 5.19
CA GLY A 15 -2.79 2.06 4.02
C GLY A 15 -2.49 0.56 3.82
N LEU A 16 -1.22 0.15 3.98
CA LEU A 16 -0.82 -1.25 3.89
C LEU A 16 -1.40 -2.10 5.03
N ILE A 17 -1.36 -1.59 6.27
CA ILE A 17 -1.95 -2.29 7.43
C ILE A 17 -3.45 -2.47 7.24
N ILE A 18 -4.17 -1.41 6.87
CA ILE A 18 -5.61 -1.44 6.61
C ILE A 18 -5.92 -2.43 5.48
N THR A 19 -5.13 -2.44 4.41
CA THR A 19 -5.30 -3.40 3.29
C THR A 19 -5.19 -4.84 3.79
N GLY A 20 -4.15 -5.17 4.55
CA GLY A 20 -3.96 -6.51 5.09
C GLY A 20 -5.13 -6.95 5.99
N PHE A 21 -5.57 -6.06 6.90
CA PHE A 21 -6.74 -6.32 7.75
C PHE A 21 -8.04 -6.46 6.96
N ALA A 22 -8.26 -5.63 5.93
CA ALA A 22 -9.44 -5.72 5.09
C ALA A 22 -9.51 -7.05 4.34
N VAL A 23 -8.38 -7.50 3.79
CA VAL A 23 -8.29 -8.82 3.14
C VAL A 23 -8.52 -9.93 4.15
N HIS A 24 -7.87 -9.89 5.33
CA HIS A 24 -8.12 -10.86 6.41
C HIS A 24 -9.60 -10.91 6.82
N MET A 25 -10.27 -9.77 6.95
CA MET A 25 -11.70 -9.74 7.28
C MET A 25 -12.59 -10.28 6.15
N PHE A 26 -12.16 -10.15 4.89
CA PHE A 26 -12.95 -10.56 3.72
C PHE A 26 -12.78 -12.05 3.39
N VAL A 27 -11.56 -12.58 3.47
CA VAL A 27 -11.25 -13.99 3.12
C VAL A 27 -10.89 -14.86 4.32
N GLY A 28 -10.74 -14.28 5.51
CA GLY A 28 -10.36 -15.00 6.73
C GLY A 28 -11.36 -16.10 7.07
N GLY A 29 -10.85 -17.32 7.26
CA GLY A 29 -11.67 -18.49 7.52
C GLY A 29 -12.45 -19.03 6.31
N LEU A 30 -12.37 -18.38 5.13
CA LEU A 30 -12.92 -18.90 3.87
C LEU A 30 -11.89 -19.70 3.05
N VAL A 31 -10.60 -19.53 3.36
CA VAL A 31 -9.48 -20.20 2.69
C VAL A 31 -8.52 -20.80 3.71
N SER A 32 -7.59 -21.67 3.26
CA SER A 32 -6.53 -22.16 4.15
C SER A 32 -5.62 -21.02 4.58
N THR A 33 -5.00 -21.16 5.75
CA THR A 33 -4.11 -20.14 6.33
C THR A 33 -2.97 -19.75 5.39
N GLU A 34 -2.40 -20.72 4.65
CA GLU A 34 -1.33 -20.47 3.68
C GLU A 34 -1.83 -19.64 2.50
N ALA A 35 -3.02 -19.96 1.98
CA ALA A 35 -3.63 -19.21 0.89
C ALA A 35 -4.00 -17.78 1.33
N GLU A 36 -4.49 -17.63 2.57
CA GLU A 36 -4.81 -16.33 3.14
C GLU A 36 -3.58 -15.40 3.19
N TYR A 37 -2.45 -15.89 3.70
CA TYR A 37 -1.20 -15.13 3.73
C TYR A 37 -0.69 -14.77 2.34
N GLN A 38 -0.82 -15.67 1.36
CA GLN A 38 -0.46 -15.38 -0.03
C GLN A 38 -1.32 -14.26 -0.62
N ILE A 39 -2.64 -14.32 -0.42
CA ILE A 39 -3.58 -13.29 -0.91
C ILE A 39 -3.30 -11.94 -0.26
N ILE A 40 -3.12 -11.91 1.07
CA ILE A 40 -2.75 -10.69 1.81
C ILE A 40 -1.42 -10.12 1.26
N GLY A 41 -0.41 -10.97 1.08
CA GLY A 41 0.90 -10.57 0.56
C GLY A 41 0.81 -9.96 -0.83
N ILE A 42 0.07 -10.60 -1.75
CA ILE A 42 -0.16 -10.08 -3.11
C ILE A 42 -0.92 -8.76 -3.08
N ALA A 43 -1.98 -8.64 -2.27
CA ALA A 43 -2.75 -7.42 -2.15
C ALA A 43 -1.90 -6.24 -1.63
N CYS A 44 -1.12 -6.48 -0.56
CA CYS A 44 -0.20 -5.48 -0.02
C CYS A 44 0.88 -5.08 -1.03
N LEU A 45 1.42 -6.01 -1.83
CA LEU A 45 2.38 -5.69 -2.89
C LEU A 45 1.77 -4.80 -3.97
N LEU A 46 0.54 -5.10 -4.42
CA LEU A 46 -0.17 -4.27 -5.41
C LEU A 46 -0.41 -2.86 -4.89
N VAL A 47 -0.84 -2.72 -3.63
CA VAL A 47 -1.03 -1.42 -2.99
C VAL A 47 0.31 -0.67 -2.83
N ALA A 48 1.38 -1.35 -2.44
CA ALA A 48 2.72 -0.76 -2.36
C ALA A 48 3.18 -0.24 -3.74
N CYS A 49 2.98 -1.01 -4.81
CA CYS A 49 3.28 -0.58 -6.18
C CYS A 49 2.48 0.66 -6.58
N ALA A 50 1.19 0.71 -6.26
CA ALA A 50 0.34 1.88 -6.54
C ALA A 50 0.83 3.12 -5.77
N ILE A 51 1.15 2.98 -4.48
CA ILE A 51 1.70 4.08 -3.67
C ILE A 51 3.04 4.56 -4.23
N MET A 52 3.94 3.65 -4.62
CA MET A 52 5.22 4.01 -5.24
C MET A 52 5.03 4.77 -6.56
N TYR A 53 4.08 4.34 -7.39
CA TYR A 53 3.73 5.04 -8.62
C TYR A 53 3.20 6.45 -8.35
N MET A 54 2.29 6.61 -7.38
CA MET A 54 1.77 7.91 -6.97
C MET A 54 2.86 8.81 -6.39
N ALA A 55 3.74 8.28 -5.56
CA ALA A 55 4.87 9.02 -5.01
C ALA A 55 5.83 9.49 -6.10
N TRP A 56 6.12 8.62 -7.08
CA TRP A 56 6.91 8.97 -8.26
C TRP A 56 6.26 10.08 -9.08
N ASP A 57 4.95 9.98 -9.36
CA ASP A 57 4.19 10.99 -10.12
C ASP A 57 4.27 12.37 -9.45
N VAL A 58 4.09 12.43 -8.13
CA VAL A 58 4.23 13.67 -7.35
C VAL A 58 5.64 14.25 -7.46
N ILE A 59 6.68 13.41 -7.33
CA ILE A 59 8.08 13.85 -7.45
C ILE A 59 8.39 14.33 -8.87
N ALA A 60 7.94 13.60 -9.90
CA ALA A 60 8.17 13.93 -11.29
C ALA A 60 7.54 15.29 -11.67
N LYS A 61 6.28 15.51 -11.27
CA LYS A 61 5.57 16.78 -11.48
C LYS A 61 6.25 17.94 -10.77
N ARG A 62 6.78 17.72 -9.57
CA ARG A 62 7.53 18.74 -8.81
C ARG A 62 8.92 19.01 -9.36
N ALA A 63 9.54 18.03 -10.01
CA ALA A 63 10.82 18.17 -10.70
C ALA A 63 10.72 18.87 -12.08
N GLY A 64 9.52 19.34 -12.47
CA GLY A 64 9.31 20.03 -13.73
C GLY A 64 9.30 19.11 -14.95
N ARG A 65 9.23 17.78 -14.76
CA ARG A 65 8.96 16.84 -15.85
C ARG A 65 7.46 16.86 -16.10
N LYS A 66 7.06 17.30 -17.31
CA LYS A 66 5.67 17.23 -17.79
C LYS A 66 5.21 15.77 -17.88
#